data_AF-A0A1A8Y1J2-F1
#
_entry.id   AF-A0A1A8Y1J2-F1
#
_cell.length_a   1.000
_cell.length_b   1.000
_cell.length_c   1.000
_cell.angle_alpha   90.00
_cell.angle_beta   90.00
_cell.angle_gamma   90.00
#
_symmetry.space_group_name_H-M   'P 1'
#
loop_
_entity.id
_entity.type
_entity.pdbx_description
1 polymer ?
#
loop_
_entity_poly.entity_id
_entity_poly.type
_entity_poly.pdbx_seq_one_letter_code
_entity_poly.pdbx_strand_id
1 'polypeptide(L)' 'MSRKPRDPLINRFYKLINVYGMTFKELIHEEFGDGIMSVIGFRLNLEREPIAAGDCVNIVMSRKFLPHTTY' A
#
# COMPACT_ATOMS: atom_id res chain seq x y z
N MET A 1 21.90 6.52 6.56
CA MET A 1 21.51 5.08 6.48
C MET A 1 20.02 4.96 6.79
N SER A 2 19.21 4.40 5.89
CA SER A 2 17.77 4.24 6.11
C SER A 2 17.51 3.26 7.27
N ARG A 3 16.84 3.73 8.32
CA ARG A 3 16.50 2.93 9.51
C ARG A 3 15.38 1.96 9.13
N LYS A 4 15.74 0.71 8.82
CA LYS A 4 14.76 -0.36 8.60
C LYS A 4 14.04 -0.70 9.91
N PRO A 5 12.74 -1.07 9.85
CA PRO A 5 12.03 -1.55 11.02
C PRO A 5 12.73 -2.78 11.63
N ARG A 6 12.84 -2.81 12.96
CA ARG A 6 13.41 -3.95 13.70
C ARG A 6 12.42 -5.11 13.81
N ASP A 7 11.12 -4.81 13.77
CA ASP A 7 10.07 -5.83 13.81
C ASP A 7 10.01 -6.62 12.48
N PRO A 8 10.08 -7.96 12.52
CA PRO A 8 10.08 -8.78 11.30
C PRO A 8 8.83 -8.62 10.43
N LEU A 9 7.65 -8.47 11.04
CA LEU A 9 6.38 -8.34 10.31
C LEU A 9 6.30 -6.96 9.63
N ILE A 10 6.61 -5.88 10.36
CA ILE A 10 6.63 -4.53 9.79
C ILE A 10 7.69 -4.40 8.68
N ASN A 11 8.83 -5.08 8.81
CA ASN A 11 9.84 -5.11 7.77
C ASN A 11 9.37 -5.80 6.47
N ARG A 12 8.38 -6.72 6.51
CA ARG A 12 7.78 -7.30 5.30
C ARG A 12 7.01 -6.26 4.50
N PHE A 13 6.21 -5.42 5.16
CA PHE A 13 5.51 -4.31 4.50
C PHE A 13 6.49 -3.30 3.91
N TYR A 14 7.56 -2.95 4.63
CA TYR A 14 8.60 -2.07 4.08
C TYR A 14 9.25 -2.66 2.81
N LYS A 15 9.56 -3.96 2.80
CA LYS A 15 10.08 -4.65 1.60
C LYS A 15 9.06 -4.68 0.46
N LEU A 16 7.78 -4.91 0.76
CA LEU A 16 6.71 -4.92 -0.24
C LEU A 16 6.65 -3.57 -0.97
N ILE A 17 6.67 -2.46 -0.23
CA ILE A 17 6.71 -1.12 -0.83
C ILE A 17 8.00 -0.88 -1.62
N ASN A 18 9.16 -1.38 -1.15
CA ASN A 18 10.40 -1.23 -1.93
C ASN A 18 10.39 -2.02 -3.25
N VAL A 19 9.67 -3.15 -3.32
CA VAL A 19 9.59 -3.98 -4.53
C VAL A 19 8.49 -3.47 -5.48
N TYR A 20 7.31 -3.16 -4.95
CA TYR A 20 6.12 -2.84 -5.74
C TYR A 20 5.72 -1.37 -5.72
N GLY A 21 6.41 -0.51 -4.97
CA GLY A 21 6.02 0.89 -4.80
C GLY A 21 5.99 1.67 -6.11
N MET A 22 6.92 1.38 -7.04
CA MET A 22 6.89 1.97 -8.38
C MET A 22 5.70 1.47 -9.20
N THR A 23 5.42 0.17 -9.16
CA THR A 23 4.25 -0.42 -9.84
C THR A 23 2.95 0.17 -9.32
N PHE A 24 2.79 0.34 -8.00
CA PHE A 24 1.61 0.99 -7.43
C PHE A 24 1.49 2.45 -7.89
N LYS A 25 2.59 3.20 -7.93
CA LYS A 25 2.58 4.58 -8.43
C LYS A 25 2.12 4.63 -9.88
N GLU A 26 2.68 3.80 -10.74
CA GLU A 26 2.35 3.77 -12.17
C GLU A 26 0.88 3.42 -12.41
N LEU A 27 0.37 2.35 -11.77
CA LEU A 27 -1.04 1.96 -11.91
C LEU A 27 -2.01 3.03 -11.39
N ILE A 28 -1.68 3.69 -10.28
CA ILE A 28 -2.50 4.80 -9.75
C ILE A 28 -2.47 5.98 -10.72
N HIS A 29 -1.31 6.30 -11.30
CA HIS A 29 -1.17 7.41 -12.25
C HIS A 29 -1.84 7.11 -13.59
N GLU A 30 -1.86 5.86 -14.03
CA GLU A 30 -2.59 5.41 -15.23
C GLU A 30 -4.10 5.55 -15.05
N GLU A 31 -4.65 5.13 -13.91
CA GLU A 31 -6.10 5.12 -13.66
C GLU A 31 -6.64 6.49 -13.19
N PHE A 32 -5.88 7.24 -12.38
CA PHE A 32 -6.36 8.46 -11.71
C PHE A 32 -5.62 9.75 -12.10
N GLY A 33 -4.51 9.65 -12.85
CA GLY A 33 -3.67 10.79 -13.22
C GLY A 33 -2.66 11.19 -12.14
N ASP A 34 -2.04 12.37 -12.30
CA ASP A 34 -1.03 12.85 -11.37
C ASP A 34 -1.63 13.28 -10.03
N GLY A 35 -1.22 12.59 -8.97
CA GLY A 35 -1.71 12.78 -7.62
C GLY A 35 -1.23 11.70 -6.67
N ILE A 36 -1.86 11.66 -5.49
CA ILE A 36 -1.55 10.69 -4.44
C ILE A 36 -2.83 10.10 -3.83
N MET A 37 -2.73 8.87 -3.32
CA MET A 37 -3.71 8.35 -2.36
C MET A 37 -3.42 8.96 -0.99
N SER A 38 -4.40 9.64 -0.38
CA SER A 38 -4.22 10.20 0.96
C SER A 38 -4.06 9.10 2.02
N VAL A 39 -3.23 9.34 3.04
CA VAL A 39 -3.09 8.44 4.20
C VAL A 39 -3.90 8.91 5.41
N ILE A 40 -4.30 10.18 5.45
CA ILE A 40 -5.07 10.74 6.57
C ILE A 40 -6.49 10.20 6.49
N GLY A 41 -6.94 9.47 7.52
CA GLY A 41 -8.27 8.83 7.60
C GLY A 41 -8.43 7.59 6.70
N PHE A 42 -7.31 6.98 6.29
CA PHE A 42 -7.27 5.75 5.52
C PHE A 42 -8.13 4.63 6.16
N ARG A 43 -8.85 3.87 5.33
CA ARG A 43 -9.62 2.69 5.76
C ARG A 43 -8.82 1.42 5.44
N LEU A 44 -8.65 0.59 6.47
CA LEU A 44 -8.00 -0.70 6.38
C LEU A 44 -8.98 -1.77 6.85
N ASN A 45 -9.23 -2.78 6.02
CA ASN A 45 -9.88 -4.02 6.43
C ASN A 45 -8.85 -5.16 6.41
N LEU A 46 -8.81 -5.96 7.46
CA LEU A 46 -7.92 -7.11 7.58
C LEU A 46 -8.74 -8.33 7.94
N GLU A 47 -8.65 -9.34 7.08
CA GLU A 47 -9.37 -10.58 7.24
C GLU A 47 -8.44 -11.77 7.05
N ARG A 48 -8.77 -12.88 7.71
CA ARG A 48 -8.13 -14.16 7.47
C ARG A 48 -8.75 -14.77 6.22
N GLU A 49 -7.93 -15.10 5.24
CA GLU A 49 -8.36 -15.75 4.00
C GLU A 49 -7.87 -17.21 4.00
N PRO A 50 -8.76 -18.21 4.08
CA PRO A 50 -8.36 -19.62 4.06
C PRO A 50 -7.95 -20.02 2.64
N ILE A 51 -6.75 -20.60 2.50
CA ILE A 51 -6.24 -21.18 1.25
C ILE A 51 -5.84 -22.65 1.46
N ALA A 52 -5.69 -23.41 0.38
CA ALA A 52 -5.35 -24.85 0.46
C ALA A 52 -4.03 -25.13 1.21
N ALA A 53 -3.09 -24.18 1.23
CA ALA A 53 -1.79 -24.29 1.90
C ALA A 53 -1.74 -23.67 3.31
N GLY A 54 -2.89 -23.29 3.89
CA GLY A 54 -3.00 -22.65 5.20
C GLY A 54 -3.79 -21.34 5.15
N ASP A 55 -3.51 -20.42 6.06
CA ASP A 55 -4.21 -19.13 6.11
C ASP A 55 -3.36 -18.01 5.50
N CYS A 56 -4.01 -17.16 4.72
CA CYS A 56 -3.48 -15.91 4.19
C CYS A 56 -4.00 -14.70 4.97
N VAL A 57 -3.22 -13.62 4.94
CA VAL A 57 -3.63 -12.30 5.46
C VAL A 57 -4.13 -11.48 4.27
N ASN A 58 -5.43 -11.25 4.20
CA ASN A 58 -6.03 -10.38 3.19
C ASN A 58 -6.17 -8.96 3.75
N ILE A 59 -5.68 -7.98 3.01
CA ILE A 59 -5.70 -6.57 3.41
C ILE A 59 -6.30 -5.75 2.30
N VAL A 60 -7.43 -5.09 2.59
CA VAL A 60 -8.05 -4.12 1.68
C VAL A 60 -7.77 -2.72 2.20
N MET A 61 -7.23 -1.90 1.30
CA MET A 61 -6.69 -0.58 1.58
C MET A 61 -7.42 0.44 0.70
N SER A 62 -8.11 1.41 1.28
CA SER A 62 -8.84 2.42 0.50
C SER A 62 -8.81 3.81 1.11
N ARG A 63 -8.60 4.82 0.25
CA ARG A 63 -8.75 6.22 0.61
C ARG A 63 -8.94 7.13 -0.61
N LYS A 64 -9.32 8.39 -0.35
CA LYS A 64 -9.52 9.43 -1.34
C LYS A 64 -8.23 9.72 -2.11
N PHE A 65 -8.33 9.75 -3.44
CA PHE A 65 -7.30 10.27 -4.35
C PHE A 65 -7.28 11.81 -4.33
N LEU A 66 -6.09 12.38 -4.32
CA LEU A 66 -5.84 13.82 -4.30
C LEU A 66 -4.99 14.19 -5.53
N PRO A 67 -5.57 14.83 -6.56
CA PRO A 67 -4.83 15.32 -7.70
C PRO A 67 -3.81 16.39 -7.27
N HIS A 68 -2.65 16.43 -7.92
CA HIS A 68 -1.75 17.58 -7.76
C HIS A 68 -2.36 18.79 -8.47
N THR A 69 -2.41 19.93 -7.78
CA THR A 69 -2.79 21.19 -8.42
C THR A 69 -1.57 21.79 -9.10
N THR A 70 -1.59 21.84 -10.43
CA THR A 70 -0.72 22.75 -11.20
C THR A 70 -1.25 24.18 -11.04
N TYR A 71 -0.52 25.02 -10.32
CA TYR A 71 -0.71 26.47 -10.29
C TYR A 71 0.18 27.15 -11.33
#